data_AF-A0AAW9J6E3-F1
#
_entry.id   AF-A0AAW9J6E3-F1
#
_cell.length_a   1.000
_cell.length_b   1.000
_cell.length_c   1.000
_cell.angle_alpha   90.00
_cell.angle_beta   90.00
_cell.angle_gamma   90.00
#
_symmetry.space_group_name_H-M   'P 1'
#
loop_
_entity.id
_entity.type
_entity.pdbx_description
1 polymer ?
#
loop_
_entity_poly.entity_id
_entity_poly.type
_entity_poly.pdbx_seq_one_letter_code
_entity_poly.pdbx_strand_id
1 'polypeptide(L)'
;IYKKLRNINKAPFAAYMNFEDFQVISSSPERFMEINKGKVVTRPIKGTRPRGSNKEEDLRNSLELINSEKDKAELLMVVDLERNDLSKVCKPHSVKVTELFKLETYATVFHLVSTVEGELKDNISAVRCIKECFPGGSITGTPK
;
A
#
# COMPACT_ATOMS: atom_id res chain seq x y z
N ILE A 1 -8.68 6.70 23.32
CA ILE A 1 -8.00 5.57 22.62
C ILE A 1 -7.12 6.07 21.48
N TYR A 2 -7.68 6.75 20.46
CA TYR A 2 -6.92 7.23 19.29
C TYR A 2 -5.64 8.02 19.60
N LYS A 3 -5.66 8.94 20.59
CA LYS A 3 -4.46 9.67 21.04
C LYS A 3 -3.31 8.73 21.48
N LYS A 4 -3.61 7.64 22.19
CA LYS A 4 -2.60 6.65 22.60
C LYS A 4 -2.06 5.89 21.37
N LEU A 5 -2.94 5.46 20.48
CA LEU A 5 -2.56 4.75 19.26
C LEU A 5 -1.62 5.59 18.37
N ARG A 6 -1.95 6.86 18.13
CA ARG A 6 -1.12 7.77 17.32
C ARG A 6 0.25 8.08 17.94
N ASN A 7 0.36 7.99 19.26
CA ASN A 7 1.66 8.14 19.94
C ASN A 7 2.54 6.89 19.78
N ILE A 8 1.94 5.69 19.81
CA ILE A 8 2.66 4.41 19.70
C ILE A 8 3.00 4.08 18.24
N ASN A 9 2.04 4.27 17.32
CA ASN A 9 2.19 3.99 15.90
C ASN A 9 1.77 5.22 15.07
N LYS A 10 2.75 5.96 14.56
CA LYS A 10 2.55 7.15 13.72
C LYS A 10 2.27 6.76 12.28
N ALA A 11 1.18 6.04 12.05
CA ALA A 11 0.82 5.58 10.71
C ALA A 11 0.45 6.76 9.79
N PRO A 12 0.90 6.78 8.53
CA PRO A 12 0.72 7.90 7.61
C PRO A 12 -0.74 8.16 7.22
N PHE A 13 -1.60 7.12 7.27
CA PHE A 13 -3.01 7.19 6.90
C PHE A 13 -3.93 6.93 8.11
N ALA A 14 -3.49 7.32 9.31
CA ALA A 14 -4.30 7.22 10.53
C ALA A 14 -5.55 8.10 10.45
N ALA A 15 -6.69 7.57 10.92
CA ALA A 15 -7.97 8.28 10.90
C ALA A 15 -8.77 8.02 12.18
N TYR A 16 -9.57 9.02 12.56
CA TYR A 16 -10.61 8.89 13.57
C TYR A 16 -11.90 9.44 13.00
N MET A 17 -12.95 8.62 12.98
CA MET A 17 -14.28 9.03 12.55
C MET A 17 -15.26 8.76 13.69
N ASN A 18 -16.03 9.78 14.06
CA ASN A 18 -17.01 9.73 15.14
C ASN A 18 -18.40 9.88 14.53
N PHE A 19 -19.08 8.76 14.32
CA PHE A 19 -20.48 8.73 13.89
C PHE A 19 -21.38 8.68 15.12
N GLU A 20 -22.69 8.80 14.91
CA GLU A 20 -23.68 8.77 15.98
C GLU A 20 -23.67 7.44 16.74
N ASP A 21 -23.75 6.32 16.01
CA ASP A 21 -23.87 4.99 16.61
C ASP A 21 -22.54 4.25 16.80
N PHE A 22 -21.46 4.72 16.16
CA PHE A 22 -20.16 4.03 16.22
C PHE A 22 -18.97 4.95 15.94
N GLN A 23 -17.79 4.44 16.25
CA GLN A 23 -16.52 5.12 16.01
C GLN A 23 -15.60 4.22 15.20
N VAL A 24 -14.85 4.82 14.28
CA VAL A 24 -13.77 4.15 13.56
C VAL A 24 -12.44 4.74 14.01
N ILE A 25 -11.54 3.88 14.49
CA ILE A 25 -10.17 4.22 14.86
C ILE A 25 -9.25 3.43 13.95
N SER A 26 -8.51 4.11 13.08
CA SER A 26 -7.61 3.48 12.10
C SER A 26 -6.16 3.94 12.29
N SER A 27 -5.23 3.01 12.09
CA SER A 27 -3.79 3.22 12.03
C SER A 27 -3.21 2.56 10.78
N SER A 28 -3.73 2.94 9.61
CA SER A 28 -3.38 2.30 8.34
C SER A 28 -1.94 2.63 7.89
N PRO A 29 -1.07 1.62 7.69
CA PRO A 29 0.27 1.80 7.16
C PRO A 29 0.27 1.93 5.63
N GLU A 30 -0.74 1.36 4.97
CA GLU A 30 -0.76 1.19 3.52
C GLU A 30 -1.75 2.17 2.87
N ARG A 31 -1.34 2.69 1.71
CA ARG A 31 -2.20 3.46 0.83
C ARG A 31 -2.89 2.50 -0.13
N PHE A 32 -4.19 2.30 0.05
CA PHE A 32 -4.97 1.60 -0.96
C PHE A 32 -4.98 2.37 -2.28
N MET A 33 -5.32 3.66 -2.26
CA MET A 33 -5.35 4.47 -3.47
C MET A 33 -5.26 5.98 -3.17
N GLU A 34 -4.56 6.72 -4.02
CA GLU A 34 -4.65 8.18 -4.12
C GLU A 34 -5.13 8.52 -5.54
N ILE A 35 -6.12 9.42 -5.65
CA ILE A 35 -6.62 9.90 -6.94
C ILE A 35 -6.61 11.41 -6.92
N ASN A 36 -5.82 12.01 -7.82
CA ASN A 36 -5.68 13.46 -7.91
C ASN A 36 -5.66 13.89 -9.38
N LYS A 37 -6.61 14.75 -9.78
CA LYS A 37 -6.72 15.27 -11.15
C LYS A 37 -6.62 14.19 -12.24
N GLY A 38 -7.30 13.05 -12.03
CA GLY A 38 -7.32 11.93 -12.97
C GLY A 38 -6.09 11.01 -12.89
N LYS A 39 -5.04 11.35 -12.15
CA LYS A 39 -3.93 10.43 -11.86
C LYS A 39 -4.32 9.54 -10.67
N VAL A 40 -4.15 8.23 -10.81
CA VAL A 40 -4.35 7.24 -9.76
C VAL A 40 -3.03 6.59 -9.37
N VAL A 41 -2.83 6.38 -8.07
CA VAL A 41 -1.63 5.74 -7.50
C VAL A 41 -2.05 4.75 -6.42
N THR A 42 -1.57 3.51 -6.50
CA THR A 42 -1.65 2.49 -5.44
C THR A 42 -0.25 2.06 -5.02
N ARG A 43 -0.07 1.75 -3.74
CA ARG A 43 1.24 1.42 -3.15
C ARG A 43 1.17 0.15 -2.29
N PRO A 44 1.04 -1.03 -2.91
CA PRO A 44 0.93 -2.29 -2.17
C PRO A 44 2.19 -2.58 -1.36
N ILE A 45 1.99 -3.25 -0.21
CA ILE A 45 3.05 -3.67 0.71
C ILE A 45 3.00 -5.19 0.89
N LYS A 46 4.16 -5.86 0.72
CA LYS A 46 4.36 -7.26 1.14
C LYS A 46 5.77 -7.45 1.66
N GLY A 47 5.92 -8.27 2.68
CA GLY A 47 7.18 -8.38 3.41
C GLY A 47 7.37 -7.26 4.42
N THR A 48 7.75 -7.66 5.62
CA THR A 48 7.98 -6.75 6.75
C THR A 48 9.08 -7.34 7.62
N ARG A 49 9.98 -6.49 8.12
CA ARG A 49 10.96 -6.85 9.15
C ARG A 49 11.00 -5.76 10.22
N PRO A 50 11.25 -6.10 11.49
CA PRO A 50 11.36 -5.09 12.55
C PRO A 50 12.63 -4.26 12.39
N ARG A 51 12.62 -3.04 12.90
CA ARG A 51 13.86 -2.28 13.14
C ARG A 51 14.72 -3.02 14.17
N GLY A 52 16.03 -2.93 14.02
CA GLY A 52 16.97 -3.57 14.94
C GLY A 52 17.14 -2.81 16.24
N SER A 53 17.50 -3.54 17.30
CA SER A 53 17.90 -2.97 18.59
C SER A 53 19.24 -2.24 18.53
N ASN A 54 20.04 -2.53 17.50
CA ASN A 54 21.33 -1.93 17.21
C ASN A 54 21.55 -1.84 15.68
N LYS A 55 22.60 -1.13 15.26
CA LYS A 55 22.88 -0.88 13.83
C LYS A 55 23.12 -2.15 13.02
N GLU A 56 23.77 -3.16 13.60
CA GLU A 56 24.10 -4.41 12.90
C GLU A 56 22.83 -5.23 12.65
N GLU A 57 21.96 -5.34 13.65
CA GLU A 57 20.67 -5.99 13.51
C GLU A 57 19.76 -5.23 12.54
N ASP A 58 19.75 -3.90 12.60
CA ASP A 58 18.93 -3.07 11.71
C ASP A 58 19.34 -3.25 10.24
N LEU A 59 20.65 -3.30 9.99
CA LEU A 59 21.21 -3.60 8.67
C LEU A 59 20.88 -5.03 8.24
N ARG A 60 21.04 -6.02 9.13
CA ARG A 60 20.71 -7.42 8.83
C ARG A 60 19.24 -7.59 8.44
N ASN A 61 18.32 -7.01 9.21
CA ASN A 61 16.88 -7.11 8.96
C ASN A 61 16.47 -6.43 7.65
N SER A 62 17.08 -5.27 7.33
CA SER A 62 16.83 -4.58 6.06
C SER A 62 17.35 -5.37 4.85
N LEU A 63 18.55 -5.94 4.97
CA LEU A 63 19.16 -6.80 3.94
C LEU A 63 18.39 -8.11 3.77
N GLU A 64 17.88 -8.69 4.84
CA GLU A 64 17.04 -9.89 4.78
C GLU A 64 15.77 -9.60 3.98
N LEU A 65 15.10 -8.48 4.25
CA LEU A 65 13.86 -8.13 3.56
C LEU A 65 14.09 -7.82 2.08
N ILE A 66 15.08 -7.00 1.74
CA ILE A 66 15.34 -6.60 0.34
C ILE A 66 15.86 -7.76 -0.51
N ASN A 67 16.39 -8.83 0.11
CA ASN A 67 16.87 -10.03 -0.59
C ASN A 67 15.89 -11.22 -0.51
N SER A 68 14.77 -11.09 0.20
CA SER A 68 13.77 -12.16 0.34
C SER A 68 13.05 -12.41 -0.99
N GLU A 69 13.37 -13.53 -1.64
CA GLU A 69 12.70 -13.97 -2.88
C GLU A 69 11.20 -14.22 -2.65
N LYS A 70 10.85 -14.78 -1.48
CA LYS A 70 9.46 -14.99 -1.08
C LYS A 70 8.68 -13.68 -1.03
N ASP A 71 9.19 -12.70 -0.28
CA ASP A 71 8.49 -11.42 -0.10
C ASP A 71 8.39 -10.65 -1.43
N LYS A 72 9.41 -10.73 -2.30
CA LYS A 72 9.37 -10.19 -3.67
C LYS A 72 8.33 -10.87 -4.54
N ALA A 73 8.25 -12.20 -4.50
CA ALA A 73 7.27 -12.95 -5.28
C ALA A 73 5.84 -12.62 -4.84
N GLU A 74 5.58 -12.58 -3.54
CA GLU A 74 4.27 -12.16 -3.01
C GLU A 74 3.91 -10.73 -3.40
N LEU A 75 4.87 -9.79 -3.32
CA LEU A 75 4.63 -8.41 -3.73
C LEU A 75 4.37 -8.30 -5.24
N LEU A 76 5.09 -9.06 -6.06
CA LEU A 76 4.90 -9.06 -7.52
C LEU A 76 3.50 -9.53 -7.89
N MET A 77 3.00 -10.60 -7.25
CA MET A 77 1.64 -11.09 -7.46
C MET A 77 0.58 -10.03 -7.13
N VAL A 78 0.79 -9.25 -6.06
CA VAL A 78 -0.11 -8.14 -5.71
C VAL A 78 0.01 -7.00 -6.72
N VAL A 79 1.21 -6.64 -7.15
CA VAL A 79 1.44 -5.61 -8.17
C VAL A 79 0.72 -5.95 -9.47
N ASP A 80 0.81 -7.20 -9.93
CA ASP A 80 0.14 -7.62 -11.16
C ASP A 80 -1.38 -7.61 -11.02
N LEU A 81 -1.91 -7.99 -9.86
CA LEU A 81 -3.32 -7.86 -9.55
C LEU A 81 -3.78 -6.40 -9.62
N GLU A 82 -3.05 -5.49 -8.97
CA GLU A 82 -3.39 -4.06 -8.92
C GLU A 82 -3.28 -3.40 -10.31
N ARG A 83 -2.29 -3.81 -11.13
CA ARG A 83 -2.20 -3.40 -12.53
C ARG A 83 -3.43 -3.85 -13.33
N ASN A 84 -3.86 -5.09 -13.13
CA ASN A 84 -5.05 -5.62 -13.79
C ASN A 84 -6.30 -4.83 -13.39
N ASP A 85 -6.47 -4.50 -12.11
CA ASP A 85 -7.63 -3.73 -11.66
C ASP A 85 -7.62 -2.30 -12.19
N LEU A 86 -6.47 -1.62 -12.13
CA LEU A 86 -6.34 -0.29 -12.72
C LEU A 86 -6.58 -0.30 -14.23
N SER A 87 -6.21 -1.36 -14.96
CA SER A 87 -6.42 -1.44 -16.41
C SER A 87 -7.90 -1.34 -16.83
N LYS A 88 -8.82 -1.73 -15.95
CA LYS A 88 -10.28 -1.65 -16.19
C LYS A 88 -10.76 -0.20 -16.23
N VAL A 89 -10.14 0.67 -15.44
CA VAL A 89 -10.58 2.05 -15.16
C VAL A 89 -9.66 3.14 -15.72
N CYS A 90 -8.43 2.78 -16.06
CA CYS A 90 -7.43 3.69 -16.62
C CYS A 90 -7.37 3.65 -18.16
N LYS A 91 -6.84 4.72 -18.75
CA LYS A 91 -6.56 4.82 -20.18
C LYS A 91 -5.60 3.71 -20.61
N PRO A 92 -5.77 3.12 -21.80
CA PRO A 92 -4.84 2.13 -22.33
C PRO A 92 -3.39 2.63 -22.26
N HIS A 93 -2.46 1.74 -21.90
CA HIS A 93 -1.02 2.02 -21.78
C HIS A 93 -0.60 3.08 -20.74
N SER A 94 -1.54 3.64 -19.97
CA SER A 94 -1.21 4.58 -18.88
C SER A 94 -0.75 3.87 -17.60
N VAL A 95 -1.17 2.63 -17.38
CA VAL A 95 -0.86 1.87 -16.16
C VAL A 95 0.60 1.41 -16.17
N LYS A 96 1.37 1.86 -15.19
CA LYS A 96 2.82 1.63 -15.10
C LYS A 96 3.24 1.31 -13.67
N VAL A 97 4.21 0.41 -13.53
CA VAL A 97 4.93 0.22 -12.27
C VAL A 97 6.10 1.19 -12.27
N THR A 98 6.06 2.20 -11.41
CA THR A 98 7.09 3.25 -11.34
C THR A 98 8.17 2.93 -10.31
N GLU A 99 7.86 2.11 -9.30
CA GLU A 99 8.80 1.59 -8.32
C GLU A 99 8.45 0.13 -8.03
N LEU A 100 9.45 -0.76 -8.00
CA LEU A 100 9.26 -2.18 -7.72
C LEU A 100 10.24 -2.60 -6.63
N PHE A 101 9.73 -3.24 -5.57
CA PHE A 101 10.52 -3.76 -4.44
C PHE A 101 11.34 -2.68 -3.71
N LYS A 102 10.78 -1.50 -3.51
CA LYS A 102 11.43 -0.43 -2.75
C LYS A 102 11.39 -0.77 -1.26
N LEU A 103 12.55 -0.78 -0.62
CA LEU A 103 12.63 -0.84 0.83
C LEU A 103 12.28 0.53 1.41
N GLU A 104 11.24 0.59 2.23
CA GLU A 104 10.88 1.77 3.01
C GLU A 104 11.15 1.55 4.49
N THR A 105 11.80 2.53 5.12
CA THR A 105 12.14 2.51 6.53
C THR A 105 11.13 3.31 7.34
N TYR A 106 10.46 2.65 8.26
CA TYR A 106 9.56 3.26 9.23
C TYR A 106 10.18 3.26 10.64
N ALA A 107 9.48 3.89 11.58
CA ALA A 107 9.95 4.00 12.96
C ALA A 107 10.17 2.64 13.64
N THR A 108 9.36 1.64 13.31
CA THR A 108 9.36 0.33 13.99
C THR A 108 9.60 -0.85 13.05
N VAL A 109 9.46 -0.66 11.74
CA VAL A 109 9.60 -1.73 10.74
C VAL A 109 10.23 -1.24 9.43
N PHE A 110 10.67 -2.18 8.62
CA PHE A 110 10.92 -2.02 7.18
C PHE A 110 9.77 -2.66 6.40
N HIS A 111 9.41 -2.06 5.28
CA HIS A 111 8.42 -2.59 4.34
C HIS A 111 9.01 -2.68 2.94
N LEU A 112 8.65 -3.72 2.18
CA LEU A 112 8.87 -3.74 0.75
C LEU A 112 7.60 -3.19 0.08
N VAL A 113 7.77 -2.14 -0.72
CA VAL A 113 6.69 -1.37 -1.31
C VAL A 113 6.91 -1.27 -2.81
N SER A 114 5.83 -1.34 -3.58
CA SER A 114 5.86 -1.05 -5.01
C SER A 114 4.85 0.06 -5.31
N THR A 115 5.07 0.80 -6.39
CA THR A 115 4.19 1.90 -6.81
C THR A 115 3.62 1.58 -8.19
N VAL A 116 2.30 1.53 -8.29
CA VAL A 116 1.57 1.40 -9.56
C VAL A 116 0.77 2.67 -9.80
N GLU A 117 0.96 3.28 -10.95
CA GLU A 117 0.30 4.52 -11.36
C GLU A 117 -0.53 4.31 -12.63
N GLY A 118 -1.53 5.15 -12.85
CA GLY A 118 -2.28 5.21 -14.10
C GLY A 118 -3.03 6.53 -14.27
N GLU A 119 -3.61 6.72 -15.45
CA GLU A 119 -4.48 7.85 -15.75
C GLU A 119 -5.91 7.33 -15.95
N LEU A 120 -6.86 7.84 -15.16
CA LEU A 120 -8.26 7.47 -15.28
C LEU A 120 -8.81 7.85 -16.66
N LYS A 121 -9.72 7.01 -17.18
CA LYS A 121 -10.53 7.37 -18.36
C LYS A 121 -11.38 8.61 -18.02
N ASP A 122 -11.63 9.47 -19.00
CA ASP A 122 -12.28 10.77 -18.76
C ASP A 122 -13.72 10.63 -18.21
N ASN A 123 -14.36 9.48 -18.40
CA ASN A 123 -15.71 9.15 -17.91
C ASN A 123 -15.73 8.33 -16.60
N ILE A 124 -14.58 8.13 -15.93
CA ILE A 124 -14.48 7.37 -14.69
C ILE A 124 -14.28 8.32 -13.51
N SER A 125 -15.20 8.26 -12.54
CA SER A 125 -15.08 8.98 -11.29
C SER A 125 -14.13 8.28 -10.31
N ALA A 126 -13.59 9.05 -9.35
CA ALA A 126 -12.77 8.52 -8.26
C ALA A 126 -13.50 7.41 -7.47
N VAL A 127 -14.80 7.61 -7.18
CA VAL A 127 -15.64 6.64 -6.47
C VAL A 127 -15.78 5.33 -7.26
N ARG A 128 -15.96 5.42 -8.58
CA ARG A 128 -16.02 4.23 -9.43
C ARG A 128 -14.68 3.51 -9.45
N CYS A 129 -13.57 4.23 -9.56
CA CYS A 129 -12.23 3.64 -9.52
C CYS A 129 -12.00 2.86 -8.21
N ILE A 130 -12.34 3.47 -7.05
CA ILE A 130 -12.26 2.81 -5.75
C ILE A 130 -13.10 1.53 -5.75
N LYS A 131 -14.35 1.60 -6.20
CA LYS A 131 -15.27 0.44 -6.22
C LYS A 131 -14.75 -0.73 -7.06
N GLU A 132 -14.19 -0.46 -8.23
CA GLU A 132 -13.70 -1.50 -9.16
C GLU A 132 -12.39 -2.15 -8.69
N CYS A 133 -11.58 -1.44 -7.89
CA CYS A 133 -10.31 -1.96 -7.38
C CYS A 133 -10.45 -2.54 -5.96
N PHE A 134 -11.56 -2.27 -5.27
CA PHE A 134 -11.79 -2.72 -3.91
C PHE A 134 -12.23 -4.19 -3.88
N PRO A 135 -11.81 -4.99 -2.89
CA PRO A 135 -10.84 -4.68 -1.82
C PRO A 135 -9.39 -4.69 -2.31
N GLY A 136 -8.42 -4.10 -1.59
CA GLY A 136 -7.01 -4.09 -2.02
C GLY A 136 -6.37 -5.49 -2.04
N GLY A 137 -5.53 -5.76 -3.05
CA GLY A 137 -4.90 -7.08 -3.27
C GLY A 137 -4.03 -7.56 -2.11
N SER A 138 -3.41 -6.64 -1.37
CA SER A 138 -2.60 -6.95 -0.18
C SER A 138 -3.40 -7.66 0.93
N ILE A 139 -4.73 -7.48 0.96
CA ILE A 139 -5.64 -7.99 2.00
C ILE A 139 -6.34 -9.27 1.55
N THR A 140 -6.76 -9.37 0.28
CA THR A 140 -7.49 -10.55 -0.22
C THR A 140 -6.59 -11.66 -0.75
N GLY A 141 -5.39 -11.33 -1.22
CA GLY A 141 -4.56 -12.26 -1.98
C GLY A 141 -5.00 -12.36 -3.45
N THR A 142 -4.36 -13.29 -4.16
CA THR A 142 -4.53 -13.51 -5.61
C THR A 142 -4.85 -14.99 -5.85
N PRO A 143 -5.92 -15.36 -6.57
CA PRO A 143 -6.92 -14.48 -7.19
C PRO A 143 -7.81 -13.77 -6.17
N LYS A 144 -8.40 -12.64 -6.60
CA LYS A 144 -9.38 -11.86 -5.84
C LYS A 144 -10.73 -12.55 -5.74
#